data_AF-A0A4R2TCK6-F1
#
_entry.id   AF-A0A4R2TCK6-F1
#
_cell.length_a   1.000
_cell.length_b   1.000
_cell.length_c   1.000
_cell.angle_alpha   90.00
_cell.angle_beta   90.00
_cell.angle_gamma   90.00
#
_symmetry.space_group_name_H-M   'P 1'
#
loop_
_entity.id
_entity.type
_entity.pdbx_description
1 polymer ?
#
loop_
_entity_poly.entity_id
_entity_poly.type
_entity_poly.pdbx_seq_one_letter_code
_entity_poly.pdbx_strand_id
1 'polypeptide(L)' 'MTRARLTLYNSLSRQIERFMPIDPGNVGIYSFEPMVYNHAHIGNLRAYVFTPRCRAC' A
#
# COMPACT_ATOMS: atom_id res chain seq x y z
N MET A 1 -22.74 -3.53 -1.54
CA MET A 1 -21.38 -3.05 -1.87
C MET A 1 -21.14 -1.74 -1.16
N THR A 2 -20.43 -1.78 -0.04
CA THR A 2 -20.20 -0.62 0.83
C THR A 2 -19.28 0.37 0.11
N ARG A 3 -19.79 1.54 -0.29
CA ARG A 3 -18.99 2.68 -0.78
C ARG A 3 -18.17 3.25 0.38
N ALA A 4 -17.16 2.52 0.84
CA ALA A 4 -16.19 3.06 1.79
C ALA A 4 -15.34 4.10 1.06
N ARG A 5 -15.37 5.35 1.54
CA ARG A 5 -14.50 6.42 1.01
C ARG A 5 -13.11 6.18 1.59
N LEU A 6 -12.18 5.66 0.78
CA LEU A 6 -10.80 5.44 1.20
C LEU A 6 -10.02 6.75 1.17
N THR A 7 -9.36 7.08 2.27
CA THR A 7 -8.44 8.22 2.38
C THR A 7 -7.06 7.70 2.80
N LEU A 8 -6.01 8.14 2.11
CA LEU A 8 -4.63 7.72 2.34
C LEU A 8 -3.77 8.94 2.68
N TYR A 9 -2.79 8.75 3.54
CA TYR A 9 -1.78 9.77 3.79
C TYR A 9 -0.79 9.80 2.62
N ASN A 10 -0.71 10.94 1.94
CA ASN A 10 0.20 11.13 0.83
C ASN A 10 1.48 11.79 1.36
N SER A 11 2.61 11.06 1.33
CA SER A 11 3.90 11.58 1.78
C SER A 11 4.44 12.75 0.93
N LEU A 12 3.98 12.89 -0.33
CA LEU A 12 4.39 13.98 -1.23
C LEU A 12 3.77 15.33 -0.80
N SER A 13 2.47 15.34 -0.51
CA SER A 13 1.75 16.54 -0.05
C SER A 13 1.73 16.67 1.46
N ARG A 14 2.10 15.61 2.19
CA ARG A 14 2.03 15.47 3.66
C ARG A 14 0.62 15.64 4.22
N GLN A 15 -0.39 15.34 3.42
CA GLN A 15 -1.80 15.48 3.77
C GLN A 15 -2.56 14.16 3.57
N ILE A 16 -3.72 14.05 4.23
CA ILE A 16 -4.65 12.95 4.01
C ILE A 16 -5.48 13.29 2.77
N GLU A 17 -5.29 12.51 1.71
CA GLU A 17 -5.96 12.69 0.44
C GLU A 17 -6.95 11.55 0.17
N ARG A 18 -7.97 11.85 -0.64
CA ARG A 18 -8.93 10.83 -1.05
C ARG A 18 -8.31 9.96 -2.14
N PHE A 19 -8.35 8.65 -1.95
CA PHE A 19 -7.87 7.71 -2.95
C PHE A 19 -8.85 7.69 -4.14
N MET A 20 -8.36 8.07 -5.32
CA MET A 20 -9.07 7.94 -6.60
C MET A 20 -8.20 7.07 -7.52
N PRO A 21 -8.65 5.87 -7.89
CA PRO A 21 -7.87 5.01 -8.77
C PRO A 21 -7.81 5.61 -10.18
N ILE A 22 -6.68 5.42 -10.85
CA ILE A 22 -6.47 5.89 -12.23
C ILE A 22 -7.36 5.09 -13.19
N ASP A 23 -7.52 3.78 -12.95
CA ASP A 23 -8.45 2.91 -13.66
C ASP A 23 -9.60 2.48 -12.70
N PRO A 24 -10.88 2.67 -13.05
CA PRO A 24 -11.99 2.41 -12.14
C PRO A 24 -12.14 0.96 -11.68
N GLY A 25 -11.54 0.01 -12.39
CA GLY A 25 -11.58 -1.42 -12.08
C GLY A 25 -10.29 -1.98 -11.49
N ASN A 26 -9.19 -1.22 -11.51
CA ASN A 26 -7.87 -1.72 -11.15
C ASN A 26 -7.11 -0.76 -10.22
N VAL A 27 -6.58 -1.33 -9.13
CA VAL A 27 -5.71 -0.63 -8.19
C VAL A 27 -4.35 -1.30 -8.19
N GLY A 28 -3.30 -0.56 -8.58
CA GLY A 28 -1.91 -0.99 -8.48
C GLY A 28 -1.27 -0.52 -7.17
N ILE A 29 -0.53 -1.40 -6.50
CA ILE A 29 0.25 -1.07 -5.31
C ILE A 29 1.67 -1.59 -5.51
N TYR A 30 2.65 -0.75 -5.25
CA TYR A 30 4.06 -1.10 -5.27
C TYR A 30 4.66 -0.89 -3.89
N SER A 31 5.27 -1.94 -3.35
CA SER A 31 6.04 -1.87 -2.11
C SER A 31 7.43 -2.44 -2.36
N PHE A 32 8.43 -1.82 -1.72
CA PHE A 32 9.80 -2.28 -1.81
C PHE A 32 9.96 -3.62 -1.10
N GLU A 33 10.52 -4.60 -1.80
CA GLU A 33 10.82 -5.91 -1.23
C GLU A 33 12.21 -5.93 -0.58
N PRO A 34 12.43 -6.76 0.45
CA PRO A 34 13.75 -6.90 1.07
C PRO A 34 14.76 -7.51 0.09
N MET A 35 16.00 -7.00 0.11
CA MET A 35 17.11 -7.55 -0.69
C MET A 35 17.38 -9.02 -0.33
N VAL A 36 17.42 -9.90 -1.33
CA VAL A 36 17.51 -11.37 -1.16
C VAL A 36 18.88 -11.90 -0.75
N TYR A 37 19.89 -11.03 -0.64
CA TYR A 37 21.26 -11.42 -0.29
C TYR A 37 21.47 -11.67 1.22
N ASN A 38 20.48 -11.38 2.06
CA ASN A 38 20.57 -11.58 3.52
C ASN A 38 19.21 -11.92 4.13
N HIS A 39 19.23 -12.49 5.34
CA HIS A 39 18.03 -12.82 6.08
C HIS A 39 17.19 -11.57 6.38
N ALA A 40 15.87 -11.68 6.22
CA ALA A 40 14.94 -10.62 6.57
C ALA A 40 14.99 -10.38 8.09
N HIS A 41 15.34 -9.15 8.49
CA HIS A 41 15.31 -8.74 9.88
C HIS A 41 13.94 -8.13 10.24
N ILE A 42 13.66 -7.96 11.54
CA ILE A 42 12.35 -7.53 12.05
C ILE A 42 11.86 -6.18 11.45
N GLY A 43 12.80 -5.30 11.06
CA GLY A 43 12.50 -4.05 10.36
C GLY A 43 11.86 -4.27 8.98
N ASN A 44 12.39 -5.21 8.19
CA ASN A 44 11.83 -5.57 6.89
C ASN A 44 10.43 -6.19 7.02
N LEU A 45 10.25 -7.02 8.04
CA LEU A 45 8.98 -7.71 8.29
C LEU A 45 7.86 -6.73 8.66
N ARG A 46 8.16 -5.63 9.35
CA ARG A 46 7.16 -4.58 9.66
C ARG A 46 6.56 -3.97 8.40
N ALA A 47 7.40 -3.63 7.41
CA ALA A 47 6.94 -3.09 6.14
C ALA A 47 6.15 -4.12 5.32
N TYR A 48 6.56 -5.39 5.39
CA TYR A 48 5.88 -6.50 4.73
C TYR A 48 4.49 -6.78 5.32
N VAL A 49 4.37 -6.79 6.65
CA VAL A 49 3.08 -6.96 7.36
C VAL A 49 2.16 -5.75 7.17
N PHE A 50 2.73 -4.54 7.09
CA PHE A 50 1.98 -3.31 6.84
C PHE A 50 1.58 -3.11 5.37
N THR A 51 2.19 -3.87 4.45
CA THR A 51 1.67 -4.02 3.09
C THR A 51 0.84 -5.31 2.98
N PRO A 52 -0.24 -5.53 3.75
CA PRO A 52 -1.08 -6.67 3.48
C PRO A 52 -1.81 -6.40 2.15
N ARG A 53 -1.70 -7.40 1.29
CA ARG A 53 -2.41 -7.59 0.03
C ARG A 53 -3.74 -6.82 -0.04
N CYS A 54 -3.79 -5.71 -0.80
CA CYS A 54 -5.05 -5.16 -1.27
C CYS A 54 -5.66 -6.13 -2.29
N ARG A 55 -6.36 -7.14 -1.77
CA ARG A 55 -7.23 -8.00 -2.57
C ARG A 55 -8.60 -7.35 -2.60
N ALA A 56 -8.78 -6.40 -3.51
CA ALA A 56 -10.08 -5.88 -3.88
C ALA A 56 -10.21 -6.01 -5.40
N CYS A 57 -10.42 -7.25 -5.84
CA CYS A 57 -11.21 -7.53 -7.04
C CYS A 57 -12.66 -7.66 -6.59
#